data_AF-K8P8M4-F1
#
_entry.id   AF-K8P8M4-F1
#
_cell.length_a   1.000
_cell.length_b   1.000
_cell.length_c   1.000
_cell.angle_alpha   90.00
_cell.angle_beta   90.00
_cell.angle_gamma   90.00
#
_symmetry.space_group_name_H-M   'P 1'
#
loop_
_entity.id
_entity.type
_entity.pdbx_description
1 polymer ?
#
loop_
_entity_poly.entity_id
_entity_poly.type
_entity_poly.pdbx_seq_one_letter_code
_entity_poly.pdbx_strand_id
1 'polypeptide(L)'
;MDFERNRYGLLVPPQTTSTAAGFLLSVIGLLIPIVVMTGSDRFAFRSHILQETPTFKVLRNVELLSDAKIAEFEFLFALLILAQIVFSLFFFRKTVREFSKGSPPPVELRASWRRLMVGLLAAGIIAISLPLVWGFAAESFGYLSSKFSFLTLAVLSLGPSFLIEGLLAGSFLVFSSCVYWREVP
;
A
#
# COMPACT_ATOMS: atom_id res chain seq x y z
N MET A 1 14.53 -22.95 -3.71
CA MET A 1 13.73 -22.06 -2.84
C MET A 1 12.68 -22.93 -2.18
N ASP A 2 12.70 -23.04 -0.86
CA ASP A 2 11.66 -23.75 -0.12
C ASP A 2 10.50 -22.79 0.14
N PHE A 3 9.33 -23.12 -0.39
CA PHE A 3 8.14 -22.29 -0.20
C PHE A 3 7.47 -22.64 1.13
N GLU A 4 7.15 -21.62 1.90
CA GLU A 4 6.38 -21.76 3.13
C GLU A 4 4.96 -22.28 2.83
N ARG A 5 4.43 -23.13 3.70
CA ARG A 5 3.03 -23.58 3.66
C ARG A 5 2.27 -23.01 4.85
N ASN A 6 1.04 -22.56 4.61
CA ASN A 6 0.17 -22.12 5.69
C ASN A 6 -0.43 -23.31 6.46
N ARG A 7 -1.22 -23.02 7.51
CA ARG A 7 -1.91 -24.03 8.34
C ARG A 7 -2.84 -24.99 7.58
N TYR A 8 -3.18 -24.66 6.33
CA TYR A 8 -4.02 -25.47 5.44
C TYR A 8 -3.20 -26.24 4.40
N GLY A 9 -1.87 -26.24 4.51
CA GLY A 9 -0.96 -26.88 3.57
C GLY A 9 -0.81 -26.15 2.24
N LEU A 10 -1.36 -24.95 2.07
CA LEU A 10 -1.27 -24.17 0.84
C LEU A 10 0.05 -23.41 0.78
N LEU A 11 0.70 -23.41 -0.39
CA LEU A 11 1.90 -22.61 -0.61
C LEU A 11 1.60 -21.12 -0.46
N VAL A 12 2.42 -20.47 0.38
CA VAL A 12 2.38 -19.05 0.64
C VAL A 12 3.21 -18.34 -0.44
N PRO A 13 2.62 -17.41 -1.18
CA PRO A 13 3.36 -16.62 -2.15
C PRO A 13 4.39 -15.72 -1.46
N PRO A 14 5.57 -15.49 -2.07
CA PRO A 14 6.53 -14.53 -1.56
C PRO A 14 5.91 -13.13 -1.53
N GLN A 15 6.09 -12.44 -0.41
CA GLN A 15 5.54 -11.10 -0.15
C GLN A 15 6.62 -10.15 0.32
N THR A 16 6.50 -8.85 0.02
CA THR A 16 7.48 -7.87 0.52
C THR A 16 7.40 -7.73 2.03
N THR A 17 6.18 -7.79 2.57
CA THR A 17 5.87 -7.60 4.00
C THR A 17 6.43 -8.70 4.90
N SER A 18 6.74 -9.89 4.35
CA SER A 18 7.41 -10.97 5.11
C SER A 18 8.90 -10.72 5.29
N THR A 19 9.47 -9.70 4.63
CA THR A 19 10.85 -9.28 4.84
C THR A 19 10.94 -8.18 5.88
N ALA A 20 12.06 -8.09 6.61
CA ALA A 20 12.29 -7.03 7.58
C ALA A 20 12.18 -5.62 6.97
N ALA A 21 12.65 -5.43 5.73
CA ALA A 21 12.58 -4.15 5.04
C ALA A 21 11.14 -3.78 4.64
N GLY A 22 10.35 -4.72 4.12
CA GLY A 22 8.94 -4.48 3.82
C GLY A 22 8.10 -4.25 5.08
N PHE A 23 8.39 -4.97 6.16
CA PHE A 23 7.76 -4.72 7.46
C PHE A 23 8.06 -3.30 7.97
N LEU A 24 9.33 -2.86 7.88
CA LEU A 24 9.72 -1.51 8.29
C LEU A 24 9.00 -0.43 7.48
N LEU A 25 8.83 -0.61 6.17
CA LEU A 25 8.07 0.32 5.33
C LEU A 25 6.59 0.42 5.76
N SER A 26 5.96 -0.69 6.13
CA SER A 26 4.60 -0.69 6.68
C SER A 26 4.51 0.05 8.02
N VAL A 27 5.50 -0.15 8.90
CA VAL A 27 5.60 0.58 10.18
C VAL A 27 5.76 2.08 9.92
N ILE A 28 6.63 2.48 8.99
CA ILE A 28 6.80 3.89 8.61
C ILE A 28 5.48 4.47 8.12
N GLY A 29 4.72 3.75 7.28
CA GLY A 29 3.39 4.18 6.84
C GLY A 29 2.41 4.43 7.98
N LEU A 30 2.47 3.64 9.06
CA LEU A 30 1.67 3.86 10.28
C LEU A 30 2.15 5.05 11.13
N LEU A 31 3.42 5.42 11.01
CA LEU A 31 4.00 6.54 11.76
C LEU A 31 3.72 7.90 11.10
N ILE A 32 3.52 7.95 9.77
CA ILE A 32 3.24 9.21 9.04
C ILE A 32 2.08 10.01 9.67
N PRO A 33 0.91 9.42 9.97
CA PRO A 33 -0.18 10.15 10.63
C PRO A 33 0.21 10.74 11.99
N ILE A 34 1.06 10.05 12.76
CA ILE A 34 1.51 10.53 14.07
C ILE A 34 2.41 11.75 13.90
N VAL A 35 3.36 11.67 12.97
CA VAL A 35 4.30 12.75 12.66
C VAL A 35 3.52 13.99 12.21
N VAL A 36 2.59 13.84 11.27
CA VAL A 36 1.78 14.96 10.74
C VAL A 36 0.87 15.56 11.82
N MET A 37 0.24 14.73 12.65
CA MET A 37 -0.69 15.22 13.67
C MET A 37 0.04 15.96 14.81
N THR A 38 1.23 15.50 15.20
CA THR A 38 2.03 16.05 16.30
C THR A 38 3.10 17.07 15.87
N GLY A 39 3.37 17.13 14.56
CA GLY A 39 4.34 18.03 13.95
C GLY A 39 3.96 19.51 14.06
N SER A 40 4.97 20.37 13.95
CA SER A 40 4.79 21.82 13.90
C SER A 40 4.40 22.28 12.50
N ASP A 41 3.56 23.32 12.40
CA ASP A 41 3.10 23.94 11.14
C ASP A 41 4.20 24.74 10.39
N ARG A 42 5.45 24.27 10.41
CA ARG A 42 6.61 24.93 9.81
C ARG A 42 6.93 24.44 8.40
N PHE A 43 6.17 23.47 7.90
CA PHE A 43 6.41 22.89 6.58
C PHE A 43 6.03 23.90 5.49
N ALA A 44 7.05 24.42 4.78
CA ALA A 44 6.92 25.53 3.83
C ALA A 44 6.52 25.09 2.41
N PHE A 45 6.23 23.80 2.20
CA PHE A 45 5.81 23.28 0.91
C PHE A 45 4.32 23.51 0.71
N ARG A 46 3.90 23.87 -0.50
CA ARG A 46 2.48 23.94 -0.84
C ARG A 46 2.02 22.57 -1.34
N SER A 47 1.06 21.96 -0.67
CA SER A 47 0.33 20.81 -1.22
C SER A 47 -0.60 21.31 -2.32
N HIS A 48 -0.76 20.55 -3.40
CA HIS A 48 -1.68 20.89 -4.47
C HIS A 48 -2.66 19.78 -4.80
N ILE A 49 -2.36 18.53 -4.44
CA ILE A 49 -3.19 17.39 -4.86
C ILE A 49 -4.21 17.06 -3.77
N LEU A 50 -3.76 16.81 -2.54
CA LEU A 50 -4.69 16.37 -1.49
C LEU A 50 -5.63 17.49 -1.04
N GLN A 51 -5.15 18.74 -0.99
CA GLN A 51 -5.98 19.91 -0.67
C GLN A 51 -7.21 20.08 -1.59
N GLU A 52 -7.17 19.56 -2.82
CA GLU A 52 -8.30 19.67 -3.74
C GLU A 52 -9.37 18.60 -3.53
N THR A 53 -9.06 17.56 -2.76
CA THR A 53 -9.95 16.45 -2.52
C THR A 53 -11.04 16.82 -1.50
N PRO A 54 -12.26 16.29 -1.65
CA PRO A 54 -13.37 16.55 -0.74
C PRO A 54 -13.04 16.42 0.75
N THR A 55 -12.45 15.31 1.16
CA THR A 55 -12.20 15.06 2.58
C THR A 55 -11.24 16.07 3.16
N PHE A 56 -10.16 16.40 2.46
CA PHE A 56 -9.16 17.33 2.98
C PHE A 56 -9.65 18.78 2.97
N LYS A 57 -10.54 19.16 2.03
CA LYS A 57 -11.28 20.43 2.11
C LYS A 57 -12.11 20.52 3.38
N VAL A 58 -12.87 19.48 3.70
CA VAL A 58 -13.68 19.41 4.93
C VAL A 58 -12.78 19.50 6.16
N LEU A 59 -11.75 18.65 6.25
CA LEU A 59 -10.83 18.62 7.39
C LEU A 59 -10.12 19.96 7.63
N ARG A 60 -9.79 20.68 6.56
CA ARG A 60 -9.24 22.03 6.64
C ARG A 60 -10.26 23.04 7.14
N ASN A 61 -11.47 23.02 6.58
CA ASN A 61 -12.53 23.99 6.92
C ASN A 61 -12.96 23.90 8.39
N VAL A 62 -12.90 22.70 8.99
CA VAL A 62 -13.17 22.50 10.42
C VAL A 62 -11.90 22.56 11.30
N GLU A 63 -10.79 23.08 10.76
CA GLU A 63 -9.52 23.30 11.46
C GLU A 63 -8.89 22.03 12.08
N LEU A 64 -9.24 20.84 11.58
CA LEU A 64 -8.65 19.58 12.05
C LEU A 64 -7.27 19.33 11.44
N LEU A 65 -7.00 19.87 10.25
CA LEU A 65 -5.70 19.85 9.58
C LEU A 65 -5.40 21.23 8.99
N SER A 66 -4.20 21.74 9.25
CA SER A 66 -3.69 22.95 8.59
C SER A 66 -3.19 22.64 7.17
N ASP A 67 -3.09 23.65 6.31
CA ASP A 67 -2.51 23.48 4.97
C ASP A 67 -1.07 22.92 5.02
N ALA A 68 -0.30 23.32 6.04
CA ALA A 68 1.06 22.84 6.28
C ALA A 68 1.08 21.33 6.60
N LYS A 69 0.16 20.85 7.45
CA LYS A 69 0.03 19.41 7.78
C LYS A 69 -0.38 18.58 6.58
N ILE A 70 -1.28 19.10 5.74
CA ILE A 70 -1.69 18.41 4.50
C ILE A 70 -0.50 18.30 3.55
N ALA A 71 0.31 19.37 3.42
CA ALA A 71 1.51 19.36 2.60
C ALA A 71 2.60 18.42 3.12
N GLU A 72 2.84 18.40 4.43
CA GLU A 72 3.77 17.47 5.07
C GLU A 72 3.34 16.03 4.83
N PHE A 73 2.04 15.74 4.99
CA PHE A 73 1.48 14.43 4.69
C PHE A 73 1.70 14.03 3.23
N GLU A 74 1.36 14.89 2.27
CA GLU A 74 1.52 14.62 0.83
C GLU A 74 2.98 14.30 0.48
N PHE A 75 3.93 15.05 1.05
CA PHE A 75 5.35 14.82 0.87
C PHE A 75 5.82 13.46 1.45
N LEU A 76 5.50 13.17 2.71
CA LEU A 76 5.86 11.91 3.36
C LEU A 76 5.21 10.72 2.67
N PHE A 77 3.96 10.87 2.24
CA PHE A 77 3.22 9.88 1.49
C PHE A 77 3.87 9.57 0.14
N ALA A 78 4.29 10.60 -0.62
CA ALA A 78 5.01 10.42 -1.88
C ALA A 78 6.36 9.71 -1.67
N LEU A 79 7.11 10.07 -0.62
CA LEU A 79 8.35 9.39 -0.27
C LEU A 79 8.13 7.91 0.08
N LEU A 80 7.08 7.60 0.84
CA LEU A 80 6.71 6.22 1.17
C LEU A 80 6.42 5.41 -0.10
N ILE A 81 5.60 5.95 -1.00
CA ILE A 81 5.28 5.30 -2.29
C ILE A 81 6.55 5.03 -3.07
N LEU A 82 7.45 6.03 -3.19
CA LEU A 82 8.70 5.87 -3.92
C LEU A 82 9.57 4.78 -3.31
N ALA A 83 9.72 4.77 -1.98
CA ALA A 83 10.49 3.75 -1.27
C ALA A 83 9.90 2.34 -1.48
N GLN A 84 8.57 2.21 -1.44
CA GLN A 84 7.88 0.95 -1.69
C GLN A 84 8.06 0.47 -3.14
N ILE A 85 7.95 1.35 -4.13
CA ILE A 85 8.19 0.99 -5.54
C ILE A 85 9.61 0.48 -5.72
N VAL A 86 10.60 1.22 -5.23
CA VAL A 86 12.01 0.84 -5.34
C VAL A 86 12.25 -0.51 -4.66
N PHE A 87 11.75 -0.70 -3.44
CA PHE A 87 11.90 -1.96 -2.72
C PHE A 87 11.24 -3.14 -3.45
N SER A 88 10.01 -2.97 -3.94
CA SER A 88 9.29 -4.00 -4.69
C SER A 88 10.00 -4.39 -5.99
N LEU A 89 10.63 -3.44 -6.69
CA LEU A 89 11.43 -3.74 -7.87
C LEU A 89 12.68 -4.58 -7.54
N PHE A 90 13.37 -4.26 -6.44
CA PHE A 90 14.50 -5.05 -5.97
C PHE A 90 14.07 -6.45 -5.53
N PHE A 91 12.97 -6.54 -4.77
CA PHE A 91 12.39 -7.80 -4.33
C PHE A 91 12.00 -8.68 -5.52
N PHE A 92 11.28 -8.13 -6.49
CA PHE A 92 10.89 -8.83 -7.72
C PHE A 92 12.10 -9.44 -8.43
N ARG A 93 13.12 -8.61 -8.69
CA ARG A 93 14.35 -9.05 -9.37
C ARG A 93 15.08 -10.15 -8.61
N LYS A 94 15.16 -10.04 -7.28
CA LYS A 94 15.79 -11.05 -6.44
C LYS A 94 15.03 -12.37 -6.53
N THR A 95 13.73 -12.36 -6.28
CA THR A 95 12.88 -13.56 -6.28
C THR A 95 12.84 -14.24 -7.64
N VAL A 96 12.74 -13.48 -8.74
CA VAL A 96 12.75 -14.04 -10.09
C VAL A 96 14.07 -14.75 -10.42
N ARG A 97 15.21 -14.24 -9.94
CA ARG A 97 16.52 -14.87 -10.17
C ARG A 97 16.66 -16.23 -9.49
N GLU A 98 15.82 -16.54 -8.51
CA GLU A 98 15.81 -17.85 -7.85
C GLU A 98 15.10 -18.92 -8.71
N PHE A 99 14.33 -18.51 -9.72
CA PHE A 99 13.66 -19.43 -10.63
C PHE A 99 14.51 -19.74 -11.86
N SER A 100 14.48 -21.00 -12.29
CA SER A 100 15.18 -21.47 -13.49
C SER A 100 14.34 -22.53 -14.22
N LYS A 101 14.72 -22.90 -15.46
CA LYS A 101 14.03 -23.97 -16.19
C LYS A 101 14.08 -25.32 -15.46
N GLY A 102 15.16 -25.59 -14.71
CA GLY A 102 15.30 -26.81 -13.89
C GLY A 102 14.65 -26.72 -12.51
N SER A 103 14.17 -25.54 -12.11
CA SER A 103 13.47 -25.32 -10.84
C SER A 103 12.43 -24.21 -11.02
N PRO A 104 11.34 -24.49 -11.77
CA PRO A 104 10.29 -23.51 -12.00
C PRO A 104 9.50 -23.25 -10.70
N PRO A 105 8.80 -22.10 -10.61
CA PRO A 105 7.87 -21.88 -9.50
C PRO A 105 6.78 -22.96 -9.49
N PRO A 106 6.36 -23.47 -8.32
CA PRO A 106 5.30 -24.47 -8.22
C PRO A 106 3.98 -23.99 -8.81
N VAL A 107 3.32 -24.82 -9.62
CA VAL A 107 2.04 -24.48 -10.29
C VAL A 107 0.93 -24.17 -9.28
N GLU A 108 0.97 -24.79 -8.10
CA GLU A 108 0.08 -24.54 -6.96
C GLU A 108 0.04 -23.06 -6.55
N LEU A 109 1.14 -22.31 -6.76
CA LEU A 109 1.21 -20.87 -6.47
C LEU A 109 0.32 -20.03 -7.40
N ARG A 110 -0.02 -20.52 -8.59
CA ARG A 110 -0.84 -19.78 -9.57
C ARG A 110 -2.15 -19.30 -8.95
N ALA A 111 -2.86 -20.21 -8.26
CA ALA A 111 -4.13 -19.88 -7.61
C ALA A 111 -3.95 -18.99 -6.37
N SER A 112 -2.87 -19.17 -5.61
CA SER A 112 -2.55 -18.34 -4.45
C SER A 112 -2.18 -16.92 -4.84
N TRP A 113 -1.29 -16.73 -5.83
CA TRP A 113 -0.94 -15.41 -6.35
C TRP A 113 -2.13 -14.68 -6.95
N ARG A 114 -3.00 -15.38 -7.70
CA ARG A 114 -4.21 -14.74 -8.26
C ARG A 114 -5.13 -14.22 -7.15
N ARG A 115 -5.40 -15.03 -6.13
CA ARG A 115 -6.23 -14.62 -4.99
C ARG A 115 -5.59 -13.46 -4.22
N LEU A 116 -4.29 -13.54 -3.96
CA LEU A 116 -3.54 -12.49 -3.29
C LEU A 116 -3.60 -11.18 -4.08
N MET A 117 -3.28 -11.21 -5.38
CA MET A 117 -3.34 -10.06 -6.28
C MET A 117 -4.70 -9.37 -6.22
N VAL A 118 -5.79 -10.11 -6.43
CA VAL A 118 -7.13 -9.53 -6.45
C VAL A 118 -7.50 -8.92 -5.10
N GLY A 119 -7.25 -9.64 -4.00
CA GLY A 119 -7.56 -9.17 -2.66
C GLY A 119 -6.79 -7.90 -2.29
N LEU A 120 -5.49 -7.86 -2.60
CA LEU A 120 -4.63 -6.72 -2.26
C LEU A 120 -4.88 -5.51 -3.16
N LEU A 121 -5.14 -5.71 -4.46
CA LEU A 121 -5.53 -4.61 -5.35
C LEU A 121 -6.86 -4.00 -4.91
N ALA A 122 -7.87 -4.82 -4.58
CA ALA A 122 -9.15 -4.33 -4.09
C ALA A 122 -8.98 -3.56 -2.76
N ALA A 123 -8.23 -4.14 -1.81
CA ALA A 123 -7.94 -3.49 -0.53
C ALA A 123 -7.20 -2.16 -0.72
N GLY A 124 -6.19 -2.11 -1.59
CA GLY A 124 -5.43 -0.90 -1.89
C GLY A 124 -6.27 0.18 -2.55
N ILE A 125 -7.10 -0.18 -3.55
CA ILE A 125 -8.03 0.76 -4.21
C ILE A 125 -9.00 1.33 -3.18
N ILE A 126 -9.60 0.50 -2.33
CA ILE A 126 -10.55 0.95 -1.29
C ILE A 126 -9.82 1.87 -0.30
N ALA A 127 -8.65 1.47 0.20
CA ALA A 127 -7.88 2.24 1.17
C ALA A 127 -7.36 3.59 0.62
N ILE A 128 -7.13 3.70 -0.69
CA ILE A 128 -6.76 4.98 -1.31
C ILE A 128 -8.00 5.82 -1.61
N SER A 129 -9.05 5.24 -2.19
CA SER A 129 -10.21 6.01 -2.67
C SER A 129 -11.16 6.44 -1.56
N LEU A 130 -11.43 5.57 -0.59
CA LEU A 130 -12.41 5.83 0.48
C LEU A 130 -12.05 7.08 1.29
N PRO A 131 -10.79 7.25 1.77
CA PRO A 131 -10.42 8.45 2.53
C PRO A 131 -10.53 9.75 1.74
N LEU A 132 -10.50 9.73 0.40
CA LEU A 132 -10.56 10.94 -0.43
C LEU A 132 -11.97 11.51 -0.58
N VAL A 133 -13.00 10.68 -0.36
CA VAL A 133 -14.40 11.06 -0.56
C VAL A 133 -15.28 10.95 0.69
N TRP A 134 -14.88 10.17 1.70
CA TRP A 134 -15.75 9.91 2.86
C TRP A 134 -15.91 11.10 3.82
N GLY A 135 -15.13 12.17 3.64
CA GLY A 135 -15.26 13.38 4.46
C GLY A 135 -16.63 14.03 4.33
N PHE A 136 -17.27 13.96 3.15
CA PHE A 136 -18.65 14.44 2.98
C PHE A 136 -19.66 13.65 3.80
N ALA A 137 -19.51 12.33 3.85
CA ALA A 137 -20.35 11.49 4.69
C ALA A 137 -20.10 11.82 6.16
N ALA A 138 -18.84 11.93 6.58
CA ALA A 138 -18.49 12.26 7.95
C ALA A 138 -19.00 13.63 8.40
N GLU A 139 -18.97 14.63 7.52
CA GLU A 139 -19.56 15.95 7.77
C GLU A 139 -21.08 15.85 7.93
N SER A 140 -21.75 15.15 7.00
CA SER A 140 -23.22 14.98 7.01
C SER A 140 -23.73 14.24 8.25
N PHE A 141 -22.93 13.32 8.81
CA PHE A 141 -23.27 12.56 10.01
C PHE A 141 -22.66 13.13 11.31
N GLY A 142 -21.91 14.24 11.25
CA GLY A 142 -21.30 14.88 12.42
C GLY A 142 -20.16 14.08 13.08
N TYR A 143 -19.46 13.22 12.32
CA TYR A 143 -18.37 12.37 12.83
C TYR A 143 -16.97 13.01 12.73
N LEU A 144 -16.89 14.27 12.35
CA LEU A 144 -15.62 14.98 12.23
C LEU A 144 -14.95 15.15 13.60
N SER A 145 -13.74 14.60 13.72
CA SER A 145 -12.92 14.65 14.93
C SER A 145 -11.45 14.46 14.60
N SER A 146 -10.56 14.75 15.56
CA SER A 146 -9.13 14.47 15.40
C SER A 146 -8.85 12.97 15.18
N LYS A 147 -9.67 12.08 15.78
CA LYS A 147 -9.60 10.64 15.55
C LYS A 147 -9.94 10.26 14.11
N PHE A 148 -10.96 10.90 13.54
CA PHE A 148 -11.35 10.71 12.15
C PHE A 148 -10.25 11.18 11.18
N SER A 149 -9.61 12.32 11.48
CA SER A 149 -8.48 12.85 10.72
C SER A 149 -7.31 11.89 10.74
N PHE A 150 -6.93 11.41 11.93
CA PHE A 150 -5.88 10.40 12.09
C PHE A 150 -6.18 9.13 11.29
N LEU A 151 -7.41 8.60 11.39
CA LEU A 151 -7.84 7.41 10.67
C LEU A 151 -7.78 7.61 9.14
N THR A 152 -8.21 8.77 8.66
CA THR A 152 -8.15 9.14 7.24
C THR A 152 -6.70 9.08 6.74
N LEU A 153 -5.77 9.73 7.45
CA LEU A 153 -4.35 9.73 7.10
C LEU A 153 -3.73 8.32 7.19
N ALA A 154 -4.10 7.53 8.20
CA ALA A 154 -3.57 6.18 8.41
C ALA A 154 -4.01 5.21 7.31
N VAL A 155 -5.30 5.19 7.00
CA VAL A 155 -5.85 4.33 5.94
C VAL A 155 -5.25 4.73 4.59
N LEU A 156 -5.16 6.04 4.31
CA LEU A 156 -4.56 6.54 3.08
C LEU A 156 -3.08 6.13 2.98
N SER A 157 -2.30 6.25 4.06
CA SER A 157 -0.88 5.87 4.10
C SER A 157 -0.63 4.37 3.87
N LEU A 158 -1.54 3.52 4.34
CA LEU A 158 -1.43 2.07 4.16
C LEU A 158 -1.85 1.61 2.76
N GLY A 159 -2.78 2.33 2.12
CA GLY A 159 -3.35 1.97 0.82
C GLY A 159 -2.33 1.61 -0.27
N PRO A 160 -1.27 2.42 -0.48
CA PRO A 160 -0.22 2.09 -1.44
C PRO A 160 0.49 0.77 -1.17
N SER A 161 0.68 0.40 0.10
CA SER A 161 1.33 -0.86 0.48
C SER A 161 0.55 -2.05 -0.07
N PHE A 162 -0.77 -2.05 0.09
CA PHE A 162 -1.65 -3.09 -0.46
C PHE A 162 -1.66 -3.05 -1.99
N LEU A 163 -1.74 -1.86 -2.58
CA LEU A 163 -1.79 -1.72 -4.04
C LEU A 163 -0.50 -2.22 -4.70
N ILE A 164 0.66 -1.82 -4.20
CA ILE A 164 1.98 -2.21 -4.70
C ILE A 164 2.18 -3.72 -4.53
N GLU A 165 1.81 -4.28 -3.38
CA GLU A 165 1.92 -5.71 -3.15
C GLU A 165 1.00 -6.52 -4.08
N GLY A 166 -0.22 -6.01 -4.35
CA GLY A 166 -1.13 -6.58 -5.34
C GLY A 166 -0.54 -6.55 -6.75
N LEU A 167 0.03 -5.42 -7.18
CA LEU A 167 0.69 -5.28 -8.48
C LEU A 167 1.91 -6.20 -8.60
N LEU A 168 2.66 -6.36 -7.52
CA LEU A 168 3.81 -7.25 -7.46
C LEU A 168 3.40 -8.72 -7.60
N ALA A 169 2.35 -9.14 -6.88
CA ALA A 169 1.78 -10.49 -7.00
C ALA A 169 1.29 -10.76 -8.44
N GLY A 170 0.63 -9.77 -9.07
CA GLY A 170 0.25 -9.83 -10.48
C GLY A 170 1.43 -9.96 -11.42
N SER A 171 2.50 -9.21 -11.16
CA SER A 171 3.74 -9.27 -11.95
C SER A 171 4.41 -10.65 -11.87
N PHE A 172 4.47 -11.26 -10.68
CA PHE A 172 4.97 -12.63 -10.51
C PHE A 172 4.10 -13.65 -11.25
N LEU A 173 2.77 -13.50 -11.18
CA LEU A 173 1.83 -14.37 -11.86
C LEU A 173 2.03 -14.33 -13.40
N VAL A 174 2.10 -13.12 -13.97
CA VAL A 174 2.31 -12.92 -15.41
C VAL A 174 3.67 -13.48 -15.83
N PHE A 175 4.73 -13.11 -15.13
CA PHE A 175 6.09 -13.59 -15.41
C PHE A 175 6.15 -15.12 -15.40
N SER A 176 5.64 -15.76 -14.34
CA SER A 176 5.69 -17.21 -14.18
C SER A 176 4.85 -17.94 -15.22
N SER A 177 3.69 -17.39 -15.56
CA SER A 177 2.80 -17.95 -16.60
C SER A 177 3.42 -17.86 -17.99
N CYS A 178 4.10 -16.75 -18.31
CA CYS A 178 4.73 -16.57 -19.61
C CYS A 178 6.04 -17.35 -19.77
N VAL A 179 6.84 -17.49 -18.70
CA VAL A 179 8.19 -18.04 -18.78
C VAL A 179 8.24 -19.54 -18.45
N TYR A 180 7.46 -20.01 -17.48
CA TYR A 180 7.57 -21.38 -16.98
C TYR A 180 6.32 -22.22 -17.19
N TRP A 181 5.12 -21.67 -17.00
CA TRP A 181 3.90 -22.47 -16.99
C TRP A 181 3.12 -22.50 -18.30
N ARG A 182 3.71 -22.10 -19.43
CA ARG A 182 3.04 -22.17 -20.74
C ARG A 182 2.71 -23.60 -21.16
N GLU A 183 3.48 -24.57 -20.69
CA GLU A 183 3.41 -25.97 -21.14
C GLU A 183 2.72 -26.90 -20.13
N VAL A 184 2.31 -26.37 -18.97
CA VAL A 184 1.60 -27.17 -17.96
C VAL A 184 0.09 -26.92 -18.12
N PRO A 185 -0.69 -27.93 -18.56
CA PRO A 185 -2.14 -27.81 -18.75
C PRO A 185 -2.88 -27.44 -17.46
#